data_AF-A0A9D7UN96-F1
#
_entry.id   AF-A0A9D7UN96-F1
#
_cell.length_a   1.000
_cell.length_b   1.000
_cell.length_c   1.000
_cell.angle_alpha   90.00
_cell.angle_beta   90.00
_cell.angle_gamma   90.00
#
_symmetry.space_group_name_H-M   'P 1'
#
loop_
_entity.id
_entity.type
_entity.pdbx_description
1 polymer ?
#
loop_
_entity_poly.entity_id
_entity_poly.type
_entity_poly.pdbx_seq_one_letter_code
_entity_poly.pdbx_strand_id
1 'polypeptide(L)'
;MSILAFAAAALTTSAAIAGSGGGWKAFRDPTVQDFGHQWSKVGDPGNAPFIYDDPSPFVPPRNAGRTNYKYRIMTREVTVREWFGFVQAYAPYVAFGTAQSPGLLGDLIQYHGYSNGLPQYSLPEQNANKPMRASWRMAARFA
;
A
#
# COMPACT_ATOMS: atom_id res chain seq x y z
N MET A 1 -19.13 -30.11 42.15
CA MET A 1 -18.76 -28.89 41.40
C MET A 1 -17.30 -29.05 41.01
N SER A 2 -17.04 -29.47 39.77
CA SER A 2 -15.69 -29.79 39.28
C SER A 2 -15.26 -28.76 38.25
N ILE A 3 -14.05 -28.24 38.43
CA ILE A 3 -13.39 -27.20 37.64
C ILE A 3 -12.83 -27.87 36.37
N LEU A 4 -13.25 -27.39 35.19
CA LEU A 4 -12.67 -27.81 33.90
C LEU A 4 -11.44 -26.96 33.59
N ALA A 5 -10.34 -27.66 33.32
CA ALA A 5 -9.00 -27.14 33.12
C ALA A 5 -8.80 -26.52 31.72
N PHE A 6 -8.01 -25.45 31.68
CA PHE A 6 -7.44 -24.84 30.48
C PHE A 6 -6.37 -25.76 29.86
N ALA A 7 -6.43 -26.00 28.55
CA ALA A 7 -5.32 -26.57 27.78
C ALA A 7 -4.76 -25.50 26.83
N ALA A 8 -3.56 -24.99 27.15
CA ALA A 8 -2.80 -24.11 26.28
C ALA A 8 -1.90 -24.97 25.38
N ALA A 9 -2.09 -24.89 24.07
CA ALA A 9 -1.21 -25.53 23.09
C ALA A 9 0.04 -24.67 22.87
N ALA A 10 1.21 -25.19 23.21
CA ALA A 10 2.50 -24.57 22.94
C ALA A 10 2.94 -24.89 21.50
N LEU A 11 3.07 -23.87 20.65
CA LEU A 11 3.73 -24.01 19.35
C LEU A 11 5.24 -23.76 19.50
N THR A 12 6.01 -24.78 19.15
CA THR A 12 7.48 -24.80 19.02
C THR A 12 7.94 -23.81 17.95
N THR A 13 8.90 -22.95 18.30
CA THR A 13 9.53 -22.00 17.36
C THR A 13 10.85 -22.58 16.89
N SER A 14 11.00 -22.82 15.59
CA SER A 14 12.30 -23.13 14.97
C SER A 14 13.03 -21.84 14.62
N ALA A 15 14.16 -21.58 15.28
CA ALA A 15 15.06 -20.50 14.92
C ALA A 15 15.99 -20.95 13.79
N ALA A 16 15.93 -20.27 12.64
CA ALA A 16 16.97 -20.37 11.61
C ALA A 16 18.00 -19.25 11.82
N ILE A 17 19.26 -19.65 11.98
CA ILE A 17 20.43 -18.77 12.01
C ILE A 17 20.96 -18.66 10.58
N ALA A 18 21.06 -17.45 10.02
CA ALA A 18 21.90 -17.20 8.84
C ALA A 18 22.31 -15.72 8.73
N GLY A 19 23.62 -15.49 8.70
CA GLY A 19 24.26 -14.45 7.89
C GLY A 19 24.48 -13.07 8.52
N SER A 20 25.64 -12.87 9.12
CA SER A 20 26.18 -11.57 9.54
C SER A 20 26.74 -10.78 8.35
N GLY A 21 26.20 -9.59 8.07
CA GLY A 21 26.81 -8.60 7.16
C GLY A 21 26.01 -7.31 7.06
N GLY A 22 26.48 -6.22 7.70
CA GLY A 22 26.20 -4.85 7.28
C GLY A 22 24.78 -4.27 7.46
N GLY A 23 24.33 -4.12 8.71
CA GLY A 23 23.87 -2.80 9.18
C GLY A 23 22.65 -2.09 8.55
N TRP A 24 21.64 -2.79 8.03
CA TRP A 24 20.28 -2.23 8.00
C TRP A 24 19.34 -3.27 8.58
N LYS A 25 19.02 -3.14 9.88
CA LYS A 25 17.95 -3.97 10.47
C LYS A 25 16.73 -3.82 9.58
N ALA A 26 16.22 -4.95 9.07
CA ALA A 26 14.94 -5.04 8.41
C ALA A 26 13.87 -4.53 9.38
N PHE A 27 13.66 -3.21 9.38
CA PHE A 27 12.56 -2.57 10.08
C PHE A 27 11.31 -2.96 9.28
N ARG A 28 10.74 -4.13 9.59
CA ARG A 28 9.29 -4.21 9.62
C ARG A 28 8.91 -3.28 10.76
N ASP A 29 8.34 -2.14 10.42
CA ASP A 29 7.60 -1.39 11.43
C ASP A 29 6.47 -2.32 11.88
N PRO A 30 6.48 -2.82 13.13
CA PRO A 30 5.46 -3.76 13.59
C PRO A 30 4.07 -3.12 13.63
N THR A 31 3.95 -1.79 13.48
CA THR A 31 2.67 -1.09 13.46
C THR A 31 2.05 -1.00 12.07
N VAL A 32 2.77 -1.35 11.00
CA VAL A 32 2.24 -1.31 9.62
C VAL A 32 1.79 -2.70 9.20
N GLN A 33 0.47 -2.90 9.15
CA GLN A 33 -0.12 -4.14 8.64
C GLN A 33 0.00 -4.17 7.12
N ASP A 34 0.79 -5.09 6.57
CA ASP A 34 1.11 -5.12 5.14
C ASP A 34 -0.04 -5.67 4.25
N PHE A 35 -1.14 -6.20 4.83
CA PHE A 35 -2.30 -6.78 4.12
C PHE A 35 -1.97 -7.74 2.96
N GLY A 36 -0.81 -8.40 2.99
CA GLY A 36 -0.33 -9.28 1.92
C GLY A 36 0.32 -8.57 0.73
N HIS A 37 0.53 -7.26 0.80
CA HIS A 37 1.24 -6.48 -0.20
C HIS A 37 2.77 -6.64 -0.07
N GLN A 38 3.43 -6.67 -1.23
CA GLN A 38 4.89 -6.70 -1.34
C GLN A 38 5.41 -5.28 -1.55
N TRP A 39 6.43 -4.90 -0.79
CA TRP A 39 6.94 -3.53 -0.73
C TRP A 39 8.43 -3.49 -1.03
N SER A 40 8.86 -2.52 -1.83
CA SER A 40 10.27 -2.17 -2.00
C SER A 40 10.64 -0.92 -1.19
N LYS A 41 11.89 -0.86 -0.71
CA LYS A 41 12.51 0.19 0.10
C LYS A 41 13.71 0.81 -0.63
N VAL A 42 14.14 1.99 -0.18
CA VAL A 42 15.39 2.60 -0.65
C VAL A 42 16.56 1.68 -0.29
N GLY A 43 17.39 1.38 -1.29
CA GLY A 43 18.49 0.42 -1.20
C GLY A 43 18.19 -0.96 -1.79
N ASP A 44 16.92 -1.29 -2.07
CA ASP A 44 16.59 -2.52 -2.79
C ASP A 44 17.12 -2.48 -4.24
N PRO A 45 17.36 -3.63 -4.89
CA PRO A 45 17.75 -3.68 -6.30
C PRO A 45 16.83 -2.83 -7.19
N GLY A 46 17.40 -1.88 -7.94
CA GLY A 46 16.65 -0.95 -8.79
C GLY A 46 16.14 0.32 -8.08
N ASN A 47 16.32 0.45 -6.77
CA ASN A 47 15.95 1.61 -5.96
C ASN A 47 17.16 2.13 -5.16
N ALA A 48 18.25 2.46 -5.88
CA ALA A 48 19.50 2.89 -5.28
C ALA A 48 19.33 4.17 -4.43
N PRO A 49 20.08 4.30 -3.32
CA PRO A 49 20.08 5.55 -2.56
C PRO A 49 20.62 6.69 -3.42
N PHE A 50 20.05 7.89 -3.23
CA PHE A 50 20.54 9.09 -3.90
C PHE A 50 21.97 9.42 -3.45
N ILE A 51 22.87 9.67 -4.41
CA ILE A 51 24.25 10.11 -4.17
C ILE A 51 24.39 11.54 -4.68
N TYR A 52 24.87 12.44 -3.82
CA TYR A 52 24.98 13.87 -4.13
C TYR A 52 26.03 14.15 -5.22
N ASP A 53 27.09 13.35 -5.22
CA ASP A 53 28.18 13.37 -6.20
C ASP A 53 27.95 12.28 -7.25
N ASP A 54 26.85 12.38 -8.01
CA ASP A 54 26.67 11.49 -9.17
C ASP A 54 27.84 11.74 -10.16
N PRO A 55 28.64 10.71 -10.50
CA PRO A 55 29.85 10.87 -11.32
C PRO A 55 29.57 11.25 -12.78
N SER A 56 28.31 11.40 -13.21
CA SER A 56 27.97 11.80 -14.57
C SER A 56 28.50 13.20 -14.90
N PRO A 57 29.51 13.33 -15.80
CA PRO A 57 30.11 14.63 -16.10
C PRO A 57 29.24 15.48 -17.04
N PHE A 58 28.11 14.96 -17.52
CA PHE A 58 27.28 15.58 -18.55
C PHE A 58 25.93 16.09 -18.05
N VAL A 59 25.51 15.70 -16.84
CA VAL A 59 24.20 16.09 -16.29
C VAL A 59 24.38 16.58 -14.86
N PRO A 60 24.26 17.89 -14.58
CA PRO A 60 24.29 18.37 -13.21
C PRO A 60 23.17 17.72 -12.40
N PRO A 61 23.44 17.30 -11.14
CA PRO A 61 22.47 16.57 -10.34
C PRO A 61 21.21 17.41 -10.14
N ARG A 62 20.07 16.92 -10.65
CA ARG A 62 18.77 17.51 -10.39
C ARG A 62 18.29 17.00 -9.04
N ASN A 63 18.04 17.92 -8.10
CA ASN A 63 17.41 17.60 -6.81
C ASN A 63 15.92 17.18 -6.92
N ALA A 64 15.42 16.88 -8.13
CA ALA A 64 14.03 16.49 -8.36
C ALA A 64 13.82 15.02 -7.94
N GLY A 65 12.76 14.75 -7.17
CA GLY A 65 12.44 13.41 -6.71
C GLY A 65 13.16 12.98 -5.42
N ARG A 66 13.90 13.88 -4.74
CA ARG A 66 14.50 13.59 -3.44
C ARG A 66 13.43 13.40 -2.36
N THR A 67 13.47 12.26 -1.69
CA THR A 67 12.71 12.00 -0.46
C THR A 67 13.70 11.88 0.70
N ASN A 68 13.60 12.76 1.70
CA ASN A 68 14.36 12.65 2.95
C ASN A 68 13.58 11.85 4.01
N TYR A 69 12.80 10.86 3.56
CA TYR A 69 11.98 10.03 4.42
C TYR A 69 11.94 8.62 3.87
N LYS A 70 11.76 7.66 4.78
CA LYS A 70 11.56 6.26 4.40
C LYS A 70 10.20 6.14 3.72
N TYR A 71 10.18 5.60 2.51
CA TYR A 71 8.94 5.25 1.81
C TYR A 71 8.95 3.77 1.45
N ARG A 72 7.76 3.23 1.22
CA ARG A 72 7.54 1.90 0.66
C ARG A 72 6.71 2.07 -0.60
N ILE A 73 7.04 1.32 -1.65
CA ILE A 73 6.24 1.26 -2.88
C ILE A 73 5.85 -0.19 -3.16
N MET A 74 4.61 -0.41 -3.58
CA MET A 74 4.17 -1.76 -3.96
C MET A 74 4.94 -2.26 -5.18
N THR A 75 5.33 -3.54 -5.19
CA THR A 75 6.08 -4.15 -6.30
C THR A 75 5.20 -4.58 -7.47
N ARG A 76 3.87 -4.54 -7.28
CA ARG A 76 2.88 -4.84 -8.31
C ARG A 76 1.83 -3.75 -8.37
N GLU A 77 1.13 -3.70 -9.49
CA GLU A 77 -0.04 -2.85 -9.63
C GLU A 77 -1.16 -3.30 -8.68
N VAL A 78 -1.87 -2.32 -8.13
CA VAL A 78 -3.10 -2.55 -7.36
C VAL A 78 -4.22 -2.87 -8.34
N THR A 79 -4.93 -3.96 -8.10
CA THR A 79 -6.08 -4.33 -8.93
C THR A 79 -7.29 -3.45 -8.62
N VAL A 80 -8.22 -3.29 -9.57
CA VAL A 80 -9.47 -2.57 -9.32
C VAL A 80 -10.26 -3.18 -8.17
N ARG A 81 -10.23 -4.51 -8.00
CA ARG A 81 -10.89 -5.20 -6.87
C ARG A 81 -10.35 -4.78 -5.52
N GLU A 82 -9.03 -4.75 -5.37
CA GLU A 82 -8.38 -4.33 -4.13
C GLU A 82 -8.68 -2.87 -3.82
N TRP A 83 -8.60 -2.02 -4.85
CA TRP A 83 -8.95 -0.62 -4.72
C TRP A 83 -10.43 -0.41 -4.38
N PHE A 84 -11.33 -1.21 -4.95
CA PHE A 84 -12.77 -1.12 -4.68
C PHE A 84 -13.08 -1.39 -3.20
N GLY A 85 -12.37 -2.32 -2.56
CA GLY A 85 -12.44 -2.53 -1.12
C GLY A 85 -12.10 -1.25 -0.33
N PHE A 86 -11.06 -0.53 -0.74
CA PHE A 86 -10.73 0.78 -0.16
C PHE A 86 -11.83 1.83 -0.44
N VAL A 87 -12.34 1.92 -1.66
CA VAL A 87 -13.41 2.89 -2.00
C VAL A 87 -14.65 2.66 -1.12
N GLN A 88 -15.05 1.41 -0.91
CA GLN A 88 -16.18 1.06 -0.05
C GLN A 88 -15.91 1.42 1.42
N ALA A 89 -14.72 1.11 1.93
CA ALA A 89 -14.34 1.45 3.30
C ALA A 89 -14.20 2.97 3.52
N TYR A 90 -13.76 3.70 2.49
CA TYR A 90 -13.55 5.14 2.53
C TYR A 90 -14.83 5.94 2.29
N ALA A 91 -15.86 5.33 1.67
CA ALA A 91 -17.12 5.95 1.27
C ALA A 91 -17.77 6.87 2.33
N PRO A 92 -17.83 6.50 3.63
CA PRO A 92 -18.45 7.36 4.66
C PRO A 92 -17.69 8.66 4.93
N TYR A 93 -16.42 8.76 4.55
CA TYR A 93 -15.55 9.90 4.81
C TYR A 93 -15.38 10.81 3.59
N VAL A 94 -16.01 10.45 2.47
CA VAL A 94 -15.90 11.21 1.22
C VAL A 94 -16.82 12.42 1.28
N ALA A 95 -16.25 13.62 1.13
CA ALA A 95 -17.02 14.86 1.12
C ALA A 95 -17.98 14.90 -0.08
N PHE A 96 -19.09 15.61 0.09
CA PHE A 96 -20.06 15.80 -0.97
C PHE A 96 -19.39 16.42 -2.22
N GLY A 97 -19.68 15.86 -3.40
CA GLY A 97 -19.03 16.25 -4.67
C GLY A 97 -17.71 15.54 -4.98
N THR A 98 -17.05 14.90 -4.01
CA THR A 98 -15.81 14.14 -4.26
C THR A 98 -16.05 12.65 -4.53
N ALA A 99 -17.26 12.15 -4.27
CA ALA A 99 -17.66 10.75 -4.48
C ALA A 99 -17.48 10.27 -5.93
N GLN A 100 -17.71 11.14 -6.91
CA GLN A 100 -17.55 10.83 -8.34
C GLN A 100 -16.18 11.24 -8.90
N SER A 101 -15.23 11.64 -8.05
CA SER A 101 -13.94 12.15 -8.51
C SER A 101 -13.16 11.07 -9.27
N PRO A 102 -12.68 11.35 -10.51
CA PRO A 102 -11.80 10.42 -11.23
C PRO A 102 -10.54 10.07 -10.44
N GLY A 103 -10.08 10.97 -9.57
CA GLY A 103 -8.93 10.72 -8.70
C GLY A 103 -9.17 9.68 -7.61
N LEU A 104 -10.43 9.41 -7.25
CA LEU A 104 -10.86 8.38 -6.30
C LEU A 104 -11.30 7.10 -7.00
N LEU A 105 -12.10 7.20 -8.07
CA LEU A 105 -12.73 6.04 -8.71
C LEU A 105 -11.90 5.42 -9.84
N GLY A 106 -11.03 6.21 -10.46
CA GLY A 106 -10.43 5.85 -11.74
C GLY A 106 -11.47 5.72 -12.85
N ASP A 107 -11.13 4.93 -13.88
CA ASP A 107 -11.98 4.74 -15.07
C ASP A 107 -12.89 3.50 -14.98
N LEU A 108 -12.73 2.68 -13.95
CA LEU A 108 -13.23 1.30 -13.92
C LEU A 108 -14.25 1.00 -12.81
N ILE A 109 -14.46 1.94 -11.88
CA ILE A 109 -15.49 1.88 -10.84
C ILE A 109 -16.64 2.82 -11.22
N GLN A 110 -17.87 2.34 -11.08
CA GLN A 110 -19.07 3.11 -11.40
C GLN A 110 -19.67 3.72 -10.13
N TYR A 111 -20.11 4.98 -10.23
CA TYR A 111 -20.82 5.68 -9.17
C TYR A 111 -22.32 5.72 -9.49
N HIS A 112 -23.16 5.42 -8.49
CA HIS A 112 -24.62 5.30 -8.65
C HIS A 112 -25.42 6.35 -7.88
N GLY A 113 -24.77 7.37 -7.31
CA GLY A 113 -25.41 8.35 -6.45
C GLY A 113 -25.28 8.01 -4.97
N TYR A 114 -26.24 8.47 -4.16
CA TYR A 114 -26.28 8.22 -2.73
C TYR A 114 -27.48 7.34 -2.37
N SER A 115 -27.28 6.43 -1.42
CA SER A 115 -28.34 5.68 -0.76
C SER A 115 -28.12 5.75 0.74
N ASN A 116 -29.15 6.10 1.50
CA ASN A 116 -29.08 6.34 2.95
C ASN A 116 -27.96 7.32 3.35
N GLY A 117 -27.74 8.36 2.55
CA GLY A 117 -26.70 9.37 2.78
C GLY A 117 -25.26 8.93 2.46
N LEU A 118 -25.05 7.69 2.01
CA LEU A 118 -23.73 7.16 1.66
C LEU A 118 -23.59 6.97 0.14
N PRO A 119 -22.43 7.30 -0.45
CA PRO A 119 -22.21 7.12 -1.87
C PRO A 119 -22.17 5.63 -2.22
N GLN A 120 -22.79 5.28 -3.35
CA GLN A 120 -22.92 3.90 -3.83
C GLN A 120 -22.04 3.68 -5.04
N TYR A 121 -21.33 2.56 -5.05
CA TYR A 121 -20.38 2.21 -6.10
C TYR A 121 -20.58 0.77 -6.55
N SER A 122 -20.27 0.48 -7.83
CA SER A 122 -20.17 -0.89 -8.32
C SER A 122 -18.87 -1.13 -9.08
N LEU A 123 -18.45 -2.38 -9.09
CA LEU A 123 -17.32 -2.88 -9.85
C LEU A 123 -17.84 -3.89 -10.88
N PRO A 124 -17.82 -3.57 -12.19
CA PRO A 124 -18.06 -4.56 -13.23
C PRO A 124 -17.01 -5.67 -13.14
N GLU A 125 -17.44 -6.93 -13.10
CA GLU A 125 -16.55 -8.08 -12.85
C GLU A 125 -15.45 -8.19 -13.92
N GLN A 126 -15.72 -7.82 -15.18
CA GLN A 126 -14.71 -7.78 -16.25
C GLN A 126 -13.55 -6.81 -16.01
N ASN A 127 -13.66 -5.91 -15.02
CA ASN A 127 -12.64 -4.95 -14.66
C ASN A 127 -11.89 -5.31 -13.38
N ALA A 128 -12.37 -6.27 -12.61
CA ALA A 128 -11.90 -6.52 -11.24
C ALA A 128 -10.39 -6.81 -11.15
N ASN A 129 -9.84 -7.54 -12.12
CA ASN A 129 -8.42 -7.94 -12.14
C ASN A 129 -7.53 -7.00 -12.97
N LYS A 130 -8.07 -5.90 -13.49
CA LYS A 130 -7.28 -4.90 -14.23
C LYS A 130 -6.49 -4.03 -13.26
N PRO A 131 -5.39 -3.40 -13.71
CA PRO A 131 -4.69 -2.43 -12.89
C PRO A 131 -5.53 -1.17 -12.68
N MET A 132 -5.50 -0.66 -11.45
CA MET A 132 -6.20 0.56 -11.08
C MET A 132 -5.37 1.81 -11.39
N ARG A 133 -6.04 2.86 -11.85
CA ARG A 133 -5.50 4.21 -11.99
C ARG A 133 -6.21 5.12 -11.01
N ALA A 134 -5.46 5.71 -10.08
CA ALA A 134 -5.97 6.67 -9.13
C ALA A 134 -5.04 7.87 -9.02
N SER A 135 -5.53 8.97 -8.45
CA SER A 135 -4.66 10.09 -8.14
C SER A 135 -3.65 9.70 -7.07
N TRP A 136 -2.43 10.25 -7.15
CA TRP A 136 -1.39 10.01 -6.13
C TRP A 136 -1.88 10.32 -4.71
N ARG A 137 -2.75 11.33 -4.57
CA ARG A 137 -3.33 11.74 -3.28
C ARG A 137 -4.19 10.66 -2.66
N MET A 138 -4.95 9.93 -3.48
CA MET A 138 -5.78 8.83 -3.00
C MET A 138 -4.94 7.57 -2.84
N ALA A 139 -3.98 7.31 -3.73
CA ALA A 139 -3.07 6.17 -3.60
C ALA A 139 -2.29 6.23 -2.26
N ALA A 140 -1.89 7.42 -1.83
CA ALA A 140 -1.27 7.63 -0.52
C ALA A 140 -2.20 7.38 0.68
N ARG A 141 -3.53 7.37 0.50
CA ARG A 141 -4.51 7.03 1.54
C ARG A 141 -4.85 5.55 1.58
N PHE A 142 -4.63 4.85 0.47
CA PHE A 142 -4.82 3.40 0.35
C PHE A 142 -3.73 2.63 1.08
N ALA A 143 -2.50 3.14 1.03
CA ALA A 143 -1.27 2.51 1.52
C ALA A 143 -1.02 2.73 3.02
#